data_AF-A0A9J9UCF2-F1
#
_entry.id   AF-A0A9J9UCF2-F1
#
_cell.length_a   1.000
_cell.length_b   1.000
_cell.length_c   1.000
_cell.angle_alpha   90.00
_cell.angle_beta   90.00
_cell.angle_gamma   90.00
#
_symmetry.space_group_name_H-M   'P 1'
#
loop_
_entity.id
_entity.type
_entity.pdbx_description
1 polymer ?
#
loop_
_entity_poly.entity_id
_entity_poly.type
_entity_poly.pdbx_seq_one_letter_code
_entity_poly.pdbx_strand_id
1 'polypeptide(L)' 'MTSIVLTHPHSHAGQAHKAGERLDVDGRTADWLIANGIARHDRQPAPVPQPEGDSAPIEAKPTPTQRKESKS' A
#
# COMPACT_ATOMS: atom_id res chain seq x y z
N MET A 1 -4.73 -14.05 16.80
CA MET A 1 -3.50 -13.32 16.52
C MET A 1 -2.91 -13.86 15.24
N THR A 2 -2.78 -12.99 14.24
CA THR A 2 -2.38 -13.30 12.87
C THR A 2 -1.14 -12.49 12.55
N SER A 3 -0.07 -13.19 12.19
CA SER A 3 1.20 -12.56 11.86
C SER A 3 1.27 -12.21 10.38
N ILE A 4 1.56 -10.95 10.10
CA ILE A 4 1.65 -10.35 8.77
C ILE A 4 2.98 -9.62 8.62
N VAL A 5 3.48 -9.53 7.40
CA VAL A 5 4.65 -8.71 7.04
C VAL A 5 4.13 -7.44 6.39
N LEU A 6 4.51 -6.28 6.93
CA LEU A 6 4.17 -4.99 6.36
C LEU A 6 4.90 -4.80 5.03
N THR A 7 4.21 -4.30 4.01
CA THR A 7 4.81 -3.84 2.75
C THR A 7 5.05 -2.34 2.77
N HIS A 8 4.31 -1.62 3.64
CA HIS A 8 4.39 -0.19 3.84
C HIS A 8 4.61 0.17 5.32
N PRO A 9 5.17 1.34 5.64
CA PRO A 9 5.31 1.79 7.02
C PRO A 9 3.93 1.92 7.69
N HIS A 10 3.77 1.36 8.89
CA HIS A 10 2.51 1.41 9.63
C HIS A 10 2.75 1.63 11.12
N SER A 11 1.89 2.41 11.76
CA SER A 11 1.96 2.64 13.21
C SER A 11 0.92 1.79 13.91
N HIS A 12 1.35 0.82 14.73
CA HIS A 12 0.48 -0.05 15.50
C HIS A 12 0.71 0.14 17.00
N ALA A 13 -0.36 0.35 17.76
CA ALA A 13 -0.30 0.59 19.21
C ALA A 13 0.66 1.73 19.65
N GLY A 14 0.89 2.72 18.79
CA GLY A 14 1.82 3.83 19.05
C GLY A 14 3.28 3.55 18.68
N GLN A 15 3.59 2.35 18.16
CA GLN A 15 4.91 2.01 17.63
C GLN A 15 4.89 2.05 16.10
N ALA A 16 5.86 2.75 15.50
CA ALA A 16 6.04 2.77 14.06
C ALA A 16 6.81 1.54 13.60
N HIS A 17 6.20 0.75 12.74
CA HIS A 17 6.78 -0.41 12.08
C HIS A 17 7.15 -0.06 10.64
N LYS A 18 8.28 -0.57 10.18
CA LYS A 18 8.77 -0.31 8.82
C LYS A 18 8.21 -1.35 7.84
N ALA A 19 8.25 -1.00 6.56
CA ALA A 19 8.07 -1.99 5.49
C ALA A 19 9.09 -3.14 5.66
N GLY A 20 8.63 -4.38 5.52
CA GLY A 20 9.36 -5.61 5.76
C GLY A 20 9.27 -6.13 7.19
N GLU A 21 8.70 -5.36 8.13
CA GLU A 21 8.59 -5.77 9.52
C GLU A 21 7.38 -6.69 9.76
N ARG A 22 7.55 -7.66 10.65
CA ARG A 22 6.48 -8.58 11.06
C ARG A 22 5.66 -7.95 12.16
N LEU A 23 4.36 -7.84 11.94
CA LEU A 23 3.40 -7.35 12.90
C LEU A 23 2.37 -8.44 13.21
N ASP A 24 2.06 -8.59 14.50
CA ASP A 24 1.01 -9.50 14.95
C ASP A 24 -0.23 -8.70 15.32
N VAL A 25 -1.32 -8.92 14.58
CA VAL A 25 -2.58 -8.19 14.72
C VAL A 25 -3.77 -9.16 14.82
N ASP A 26 -4.96 -8.63 15.07
CA ASP A 26 -6.19 -9.43 14.96
C ASP A 26 -6.48 -9.85 13.51
N GLY A 27 -7.18 -10.97 13.33
CA GLY A 27 -7.50 -11.49 11.99
C GLY A 27 -8.27 -10.50 11.12
N ARG A 28 -9.17 -9.70 11.70
CA ARG A 28 -9.89 -8.65 10.95
C ARG A 28 -8.96 -7.52 10.49
N THR A 29 -8.00 -7.14 11.34
CA THR A 29 -7.02 -6.11 11.02
C THR A 29 -6.02 -6.59 9.99
N ALA A 30 -5.56 -7.85 10.09
CA ALA A 30 -4.70 -8.46 9.09
C ALA A 30 -5.38 -8.51 7.73
N ASP A 31 -6.64 -8.96 7.67
CA ASP A 31 -7.41 -9.03 6.43
C ASP A 31 -7.55 -7.65 5.79
N TRP A 32 -7.88 -6.61 6.57
CA TRP A 32 -7.94 -5.24 6.08
C TRP A 32 -6.58 -4.75 5.55
N LEU A 33 -5.47 -4.99 6.28
CA LEU A 33 -4.14 -4.57 5.84
C LEU A 33 -3.71 -5.28 4.55
N ILE A 34 -4.08 -6.55 4.37
CA ILE A 34 -3.80 -7.32 3.17
C ILE A 34 -4.68 -6.86 1.99
N ALA A 35 -5.97 -6.64 2.23
CA ALA A 35 -6.91 -6.16 1.22
C ALA A 35 -6.54 -4.77 0.69
N ASN A 36 -5.93 -3.92 1.52
CA ASN A 36 -5.41 -2.61 1.13
C ASN A 36 -3.98 -2.66 0.57
N GLY A 37 -3.35 -3.84 0.51
CA GLY A 37 -1.97 -3.99 0.04
C GLY A 37 -0.89 -3.41 0.95
N ILE A 38 -1.23 -3.10 2.22
CA ILE A 38 -0.34 -2.56 3.25
C ILE A 38 0.47 -3.66 3.94
N ALA A 39 -0.04 -4.89 3.94
CA ALA A 39 0.65 -6.05 4.51
C ALA A 39 0.42 -7.33 3.69
N ARG A 40 1.18 -8.37 4.00
CA ARG A 40 1.13 -9.70 3.39
C ARG A 40 1.21 -10.78 4.45
N HIS A 41 0.66 -11.97 4.18
CA HIS A 41 0.86 -13.10 5.08
C HIS A 41 2.31 -13.58 5.07
N ASP A 42 2.89 -13.77 6.26
CA ASP A 42 4.26 -14.28 6.44
C ASP A 42 4.47 -15.67 5.81
N ARG A 43 3.39 -16.47 5.75
CA ARG A 43 3.41 -17.84 5.22
C ARG A 43 3.37 -17.93 3.70
N GLN A 44 3.42 -16.83 2.95
CA GLN A 44 3.37 -16.91 1.49
C GLN A 44 4.79 -16.97 0.90
N PRO A 45 5.28 -18.16 0.47
CA PRO A 45 6.46 -18.22 -0.37
C PRO A 45 6.17 -17.47 -1.68
N ALA A 46 7.03 -16.49 -1.97
CA ALA A 46 7.15 -15.74 -3.22
C ALA A 46 5.85 -15.34 -3.91
N PRO A 47 5.35 -14.13 -3.65
CA PRO A 47 4.55 -13.44 -4.63
C PRO A 47 5.49 -12.95 -5.72
N VAL A 48 5.23 -13.38 -6.95
CA VAL A 48 5.65 -12.71 -8.20
C VAL A 48 5.77 -11.19 -8.02
N PRO A 49 6.76 -10.53 -8.66
CA PRO A 49 7.03 -9.11 -8.45
C PRO A 49 5.77 -8.31 -8.82
N GLN A 50 5.02 -7.91 -7.79
CA GLN A 50 4.02 -6.88 -7.93
C GLN A 50 4.80 -5.58 -8.05
N PRO A 51 4.61 -4.80 -9.13
CA PRO A 51 5.28 -3.52 -9.24
C PRO A 51 4.86 -2.67 -8.05
N GLU A 52 5.86 -2.05 -7.45
CA GLU A 52 5.72 -1.02 -6.44
C GLU A 52 4.72 0.03 -6.97
N GLY A 53 3.48 0.01 -6.46
CA GLY A 53 2.68 1.22 -6.37
C GLY A 53 3.20 1.90 -5.12
N ASP A 54 4.27 2.71 -5.22
CA ASP A 54 4.17 4.10 -5.66
C ASP A 54 2.86 4.72 -5.18
N SER A 55 3.00 5.74 -4.33
CA SER A 55 1.92 6.61 -3.91
C SER A 55 1.26 7.25 -5.12
N ALA A 56 0.34 6.55 -5.75
CA ALA A 56 -0.52 7.09 -6.78
C ALA A 56 -1.92 7.20 -6.18
N PRO A 57 -2.39 8.40 -5.82
CA PRO A 57 -3.81 8.64 -5.75
C PRO A 57 -4.36 8.25 -7.12
N ILE A 58 -5.36 7.35 -7.11
CA ILE A 58 -6.41 7.22 -8.10
C ILE A 58 -6.04 7.64 -9.54
N GLU A 59 -6.00 6.66 -10.43
CA GLU A 59 -6.09 6.89 -11.86
C GLU A 59 -7.35 7.71 -12.19
N ALA A 60 -7.20 9.03 -12.25
CA ALA A 60 -8.03 9.92 -13.04
C ALA A 60 -7.15 10.38 -14.20
N LYS A 61 -7.32 9.73 -15.35
CA LYS A 61 -6.73 10.16 -16.61
C LYS A 61 -7.83 10.09 -17.68
N PRO A 62 -7.92 11.06 -18.63
CA PRO A 62 -6.71 11.60 -19.26
C PRO A 62 -6.71 13.12 -19.60
N THR A 63 -5.49 13.70 -19.50
CA THR A 63 -4.83 14.67 -20.42
C THR A 63 -5.45 16.06 -20.72
N PRO A 64 -4.69 17.02 -21.30
CA PRO A 64 -3.25 17.29 -21.22
C PRO A 64 -2.92 18.77 -20.89
N THR A 65 -1.68 19.03 -20.51
CA THR A 65 -1.01 20.33 -20.63
C THR A 65 -1.17 20.90 -22.04
N GLN A 66 -1.71 22.12 -22.21
CA GLN A 66 -1.09 23.16 -23.06
C GLN A 66 -1.85 24.49 -23.06
N ARG A 67 -1.11 25.51 -22.60
CA ARG A 67 -0.88 26.85 -23.19
C ARG A 67 -2.04 27.83 -23.43
N LYS A 68 -1.84 29.01 -22.82
CA LYS A 68 -1.92 30.39 -23.36
C LYS A 68 -2.74 30.61 -24.65
N GLU A 69 -3.66 31.56 -24.49
CA GLU A 69 -3.91 32.69 -25.40
C GLU A 69 -4.81 32.55 -26.64
N SER A 70 -5.86 33.40 -26.58
CA SER A 70 -6.26 34.38 -27.60
C SER A 70 -7.19 33.96 -28.75
N LYS A 71 -8.35 34.61 -28.69
CA LYS A 71 -9.06 35.34 -29.77
C LYS A 71 -10.15 34.58 -30.55
N SER A 72 -11.39 35.04 -30.36
CA SER A 72 -12.19 35.59 -31.46
C SER A 72 -13.20 36.61 -30.97
#